data_AF-D2RUL5-F1
#
_entry.id   AF-D2RUL5-F1
#
_cell.length_a   1.000
_cell.length_b   1.000
_cell.length_c   1.000
_cell.angle_alpha   90.00
_cell.angle_beta   90.00
_cell.angle_gamma   90.00
#
_symmetry.space_group_name_H-M   'P 1'
#
loop_
_entity.id
_entity.type
_entity.pdbx_description
1 polymer ?
#
loop_
_entity_poly.entity_id
_entity_poly.type
_entity_poly.pdbx_seq_one_letter_code
_entity_poly.pdbx_strand_id
1 'polypeptide(L)'
;MADIGTLELVGRLAVAAFVMIAPTLLFLGLVRGLEKLRDDAFIDRWLQEQGHEIEDDVLTVLASGIGIEPETDSSHRCPVCGNPNASSARYCHECLARLPS
;
A
#
# COMPACT_ATOMS: atom_id res chain seq x y z
N MET A 1 -41.23 8.81 -7.35
CA MET A 1 -41.60 8.66 -5.92
C MET A 1 -41.23 7.24 -5.57
N ALA A 2 -40.13 7.01 -4.86
CA ALA A 2 -39.68 5.67 -4.55
C ALA A 2 -40.67 5.02 -3.58
N ASP A 3 -41.16 3.83 -3.91
CA ASP A 3 -42.07 3.09 -3.05
C ASP A 3 -41.36 2.72 -1.74
N ILE A 4 -42.07 2.81 -0.62
CA ILE A 4 -41.59 2.43 0.72
C ILE A 4 -41.06 0.99 0.75
N GLY A 5 -41.66 0.09 -0.01
CA GLY A 5 -41.19 -1.30 -0.15
C GLY A 5 -39.83 -1.42 -0.84
N THR A 6 -39.51 -0.54 -1.81
CA THR A 6 -38.19 -0.52 -2.46
C THR A 6 -37.12 -0.01 -1.49
N LEU A 7 -37.43 1.03 -0.70
CA LEU A 7 -36.52 1.52 0.34
C LEU A 7 -36.22 0.47 1.40
N GLU A 8 -37.22 -0.32 1.82
CA GLU A 8 -37.02 -1.40 2.79
C GLU A 8 -36.08 -2.49 2.24
N LEU A 9 -36.29 -2.91 0.98
CA LEU A 9 -35.46 -3.92 0.34
C LEU A 9 -34.01 -3.45 0.19
N VAL A 10 -33.82 -2.22 -0.31
CA VAL A 10 -32.50 -1.60 -0.47
C VAL A 10 -31.80 -1.46 0.90
N GLY A 11 -32.53 -1.06 1.93
CA GLY A 11 -32.01 -0.95 3.29
C GLY A 11 -31.50 -2.30 3.83
N ARG A 12 -32.29 -3.37 3.68
CA ARG A 12 -31.87 -4.71 4.10
C ARG A 12 -30.65 -5.21 3.33
N LEU A 13 -30.62 -4.98 2.01
CA LEU A 13 -29.49 -5.36 1.17
C LEU A 13 -28.22 -4.60 1.58
N ALA A 14 -28.33 -3.30 1.84
CA ALA A 14 -27.22 -2.47 2.29
C ALA A 14 -26.66 -2.93 3.64
N VAL A 15 -27.54 -3.22 4.60
CA VAL A 15 -27.13 -3.76 5.91
C VAL A 15 -26.45 -5.12 5.75
N ALA A 16 -27.01 -6.01 4.93
CA ALA A 16 -26.40 -7.33 4.68
C ALA A 16 -25.02 -7.21 4.03
N ALA A 17 -24.88 -6.35 3.02
CA ALA A 17 -23.59 -6.09 2.37
C ALA A 17 -22.58 -5.47 3.35
N PHE A 18 -23.00 -4.51 4.17
CA PHE A 18 -22.17 -3.90 5.19
C PHE A 18 -21.69 -4.94 6.22
N VAL A 19 -22.57 -5.79 6.74
CA VAL A 19 -22.19 -6.82 7.72
C VAL A 19 -21.20 -7.83 7.15
N MET A 20 -21.26 -8.13 5.84
CA MET A 20 -20.28 -9.01 5.20
C MET A 20 -18.92 -8.34 4.92
N ILE A 21 -18.94 -7.08 4.47
CA ILE A 21 -17.73 -6.38 4.02
C ILE A 21 -17.02 -5.66 5.18
N ALA A 22 -17.76 -5.14 6.16
CA ALA A 22 -17.20 -4.38 7.27
C ALA A 22 -16.15 -5.15 8.09
N PRO A 23 -16.32 -6.45 8.44
CA PRO A 23 -15.33 -7.17 9.23
C PRO A 23 -14.00 -7.34 8.50
N THR A 24 -14.05 -7.60 7.19
CA THR A 24 -12.85 -7.76 6.36
C THR A 24 -12.14 -6.42 6.17
N LEU A 25 -12.89 -5.34 5.91
CA LEU A 25 -12.32 -3.99 5.86
C LEU A 25 -11.74 -3.53 7.19
N LEU A 26 -12.42 -3.82 8.31
CA LEU A 26 -11.94 -3.49 9.65
C LEU A 26 -10.63 -4.22 9.95
N PHE A 27 -10.57 -5.52 9.63
CA PHE A 27 -9.36 -6.32 9.82
C PHE A 27 -8.20 -5.79 8.97
N LEU A 28 -8.42 -5.58 7.67
CA LEU A 28 -7.39 -5.05 6.77
C LEU A 28 -6.94 -3.64 7.20
N GLY A 29 -7.89 -2.78 7.60
CA GLY A 29 -7.60 -1.44 8.08
C GLY A 29 -6.78 -1.46 9.37
N LEU A 30 -7.10 -2.37 10.29
CA LEU A 30 -6.37 -2.51 11.55
C LEU A 30 -4.95 -3.03 11.32
N VAL A 31 -4.78 -4.08 10.52
CA VAL A 31 -3.46 -4.64 10.19
C VAL A 31 -2.60 -3.58 9.51
N ARG A 32 -3.14 -2.87 8.52
CA ARG A 32 -2.43 -1.77 7.85
C ARG A 32 -2.12 -0.60 8.77
N GLY A 33 -3.04 -0.23 9.64
CA GLY A 33 -2.81 0.81 10.63
C GLY A 33 -1.63 0.46 11.55
N LEU A 34 -1.54 -0.81 11.95
CA LEU A 34 -0.42 -1.30 12.77
C LEU A 34 0.89 -1.35 11.97
N GLU A 35 0.87 -1.79 10.71
CA GLU A 35 2.03 -1.78 9.82
C GLU A 35 2.55 -0.35 9.61
N LYS A 36 1.65 0.60 9.33
CA LYS A 36 2.00 2.02 9.17
C LYS A 36 2.64 2.62 10.42
N LEU A 37 2.07 2.35 11.60
CA LEU A 37 2.64 2.84 12.86
C LEU A 37 3.99 2.21 13.19
N ARG A 38 4.22 0.96 12.75
CA ARG A 38 5.50 0.27 12.93
C ARG A 38 6.57 0.85 11.99
N ASP A 39 6.23 1.08 10.73
CA ASP A 39 7.22 1.43 9.71
C ASP A 39 7.56 2.93 9.73
N ASP A 40 6.57 3.83 9.88
CA ASP A 40 6.78 5.28 9.82
C ASP A 40 7.65 5.82 10.99
N ALA A 41 7.60 5.19 12.16
CA ALA A 41 8.26 5.70 13.37
C ALA A 41 9.73 5.26 13.50
N PHE A 42 10.10 4.14 12.85
CA PHE A 42 11.45 3.56 12.94
C PHE A 42 12.25 3.77 11.66
N ILE A 43 11.64 3.66 10.48
CA ILE A 43 12.38 3.80 9.21
C ILE A 43 12.78 5.25 9.00
N ASP A 44 11.88 6.21 9.21
CA ASP A 44 12.17 7.63 8.93
C ASP A 44 13.31 8.15 9.82
N ARG A 45 13.36 7.72 11.09
CA ARG A 45 14.46 8.08 12.01
C ARG A 45 15.75 7.33 11.70
N TRP A 46 15.68 6.04 11.40
CA TRP A 46 16.86 5.25 11.06
C TRP A 46 17.48 5.68 9.72
N LEU A 47 16.67 6.00 8.72
CA LEU A 47 17.10 6.52 7.42
C LEU A 47 17.69 7.93 7.56
N GLN A 48 17.12 8.76 8.43
CA GLN A 48 17.68 10.09 8.68
C GLN A 48 19.00 10.04 9.45
N GLU A 49 19.19 9.04 10.33
CA GLU A 49 20.44 8.83 11.07
C GLU A 49 21.52 8.09 10.28
N GLN A 50 21.18 7.24 9.31
CA GLN A 50 22.16 6.40 8.58
C GLN A 50 22.23 6.63 7.06
N GLY A 51 21.17 7.13 6.43
CA GLY A 51 21.05 7.23 4.98
C GLY A 51 21.96 8.26 4.31
N HIS A 52 22.57 9.17 5.06
CA HIS A 52 23.52 10.13 4.48
C HIS A 52 24.98 9.64 4.48
N GLU A 53 25.32 8.59 5.24
CA GLU A 53 26.72 8.15 5.39
C GLU A 53 26.94 6.68 4.98
N ILE A 54 25.92 5.82 5.09
CA ILE A 54 26.06 4.37 4.85
C ILE A 54 25.78 4.00 3.39
N GLU A 55 24.81 4.67 2.74
CA GLU A 55 24.41 4.31 1.38
C GLU A 55 25.50 4.67 0.37
N ASP A 56 26.11 5.85 0.47
CA ASP A 56 27.21 6.20 -0.45
C ASP A 56 28.45 5.31 -0.26
N ASP A 57 28.84 4.92 0.95
CA ASP A 57 30.11 4.21 1.16
C ASP A 57 29.98 2.70 0.89
N VAL A 58 28.90 2.06 1.34
CA VAL A 58 28.70 0.61 1.16
C VAL A 58 28.21 0.27 -0.25
N LEU A 59 27.33 1.09 -0.84
CA LEU A 59 26.87 0.89 -2.21
C LEU A 59 28.00 1.13 -3.21
N THR A 60 28.90 2.09 -2.95
CA THR A 60 30.06 2.33 -3.81
C THR A 60 31.09 1.20 -3.73
N VAL A 61 31.33 0.63 -2.54
CA VAL A 61 32.21 -0.55 -2.36
C VAL A 61 31.62 -1.81 -2.99
N LEU A 62 30.30 -2.02 -2.90
CA LEU A 62 29.63 -3.18 -3.51
C LEU A 62 29.46 -3.04 -5.03
N ALA A 63 29.15 -1.84 -5.53
CA ALA A 63 29.03 -1.56 -6.97
C ALA A 63 30.37 -1.65 -7.69
N SER A 64 31.46 -1.19 -7.06
CA SER A 64 32.82 -1.37 -7.59
C SER A 64 33.30 -2.83 -7.56
N GLY A 65 32.70 -3.67 -6.71
CA GLY A 65 32.96 -5.12 -6.67
C GLY A 65 32.12 -5.97 -7.62
N ILE A 66 30.91 -5.53 -8.00
CA ILE A 66 29.92 -6.37 -8.73
C ILE A 66 29.47 -5.77 -10.07
N GLY A 67 29.81 -4.51 -10.40
CA GLY A 67 29.45 -3.92 -11.69
C GLY A 67 27.93 -3.83 -11.92
N ILE A 68 27.16 -3.69 -10.84
CA ILE A 68 25.70 -3.55 -10.91
C ILE A 68 25.39 -2.05 -11.02
N GLU A 69 24.90 -1.65 -12.19
CA GLU A 69 24.25 -0.36 -12.38
C GLU A 69 22.97 -0.32 -11.52
N PRO A 70 22.68 0.79 -10.79
CA PRO A 70 21.47 0.90 -10.02
C PRO A 70 20.27 0.90 -10.97
N GLU A 71 19.62 -0.25 -11.09
CA GLU A 71 18.33 -0.39 -11.77
C GLU A 71 17.36 0.54 -11.08
N THR A 72 17.03 1.64 -11.74
CA THR A 72 15.96 2.55 -11.32
C THR A 72 14.66 1.78 -11.39
N ASP A 73 14.29 1.12 -10.29
CA ASP A 73 13.08 0.32 -10.20
C ASP A 73 11.88 1.28 -10.33
N SER A 74 11.31 1.30 -11.53
CA SER A 74 10.28 2.26 -11.91
C SER A 74 9.01 1.97 -11.10
N SER A 75 8.78 2.70 -10.01
CA SER A 75 7.57 2.52 -9.22
C SER A 75 6.38 3.28 -9.84
N HIS A 76 5.22 2.62 -9.92
CA HIS A 76 3.97 3.23 -10.34
C HIS A 76 3.03 3.44 -9.15
N ARG A 77 2.35 4.59 -9.10
CA ARG A 77 1.38 4.88 -8.04
C ARG A 77 0.03 4.26 -8.37
N CYS A 78 -0.59 3.65 -7.37
CA CYS A 78 -1.93 3.12 -7.49
C CYS A 78 -2.93 4.27 -7.75
N PRO A 79 -3.80 4.16 -8.77
CA PRO A 79 -4.80 5.21 -9.04
C PRO A 79 -5.93 5.26 -8.01
N VAL A 80 -6.08 4.22 -7.17
CA VAL A 80 -7.15 4.12 -6.17
C VAL A 80 -6.71 4.68 -4.82
N CYS A 81 -5.52 4.30 -4.34
CA CYS A 81 -5.02 4.70 -3.02
C CYS A 81 -3.72 5.52 -3.03
N GLY A 82 -3.11 5.77 -4.20
CA GLY A 82 -1.89 6.57 -4.34
C GLY A 82 -0.59 5.88 -3.93
N ASN A 83 -0.68 4.65 -3.39
CA ASN A 83 0.48 3.88 -2.92
C ASN A 83 1.47 3.59 -4.06
N PRO A 84 2.79 3.77 -3.87
CA PRO A 84 3.77 3.32 -4.84
C PRO A 84 3.80 1.78 -4.88
N ASN A 85 3.93 1.21 -6.07
CA ASN A 85 4.06 -0.24 -6.28
C ASN A 85 5.19 -0.45 -7.29
N ALA A 86 5.86 -1.61 -7.22
CA ALA A 86 6.82 -2.01 -8.24
C ALA A 86 6.16 -2.06 -9.63
N SER A 87 6.90 -1.76 -10.70
CA SER A 87 6.38 -1.83 -12.08
C SER A 87 5.88 -3.22 -12.47
N SER A 88 6.43 -4.26 -11.85
CA SER A 88 6.01 -5.65 -12.06
C SER A 88 4.72 -6.02 -11.33
N ALA A 89 4.24 -5.18 -10.40
CA ALA A 89 3.04 -5.46 -9.62
C ALA A 89 1.77 -5.30 -10.47
N ARG A 90 0.97 -6.37 -10.56
CA ARG A 90 -0.34 -6.34 -11.27
C ARG A 90 -1.49 -5.86 -10.39
N TYR A 91 -1.33 -5.92 -9.08
CA TYR A 91 -2.30 -5.48 -8.10
C TYR A 91 -1.59 -4.60 -7.08
N CYS A 92 -2.30 -3.60 -6.58
CA CYS A 92 -1.78 -2.75 -5.53
C CYS A 92 -1.63 -3.56 -4.25
N HIS A 93 -0.44 -3.54 -3.66
CA HIS A 93 -0.20 -4.21 -2.37
C HIS A 93 -1.05 -3.60 -1.24
N GLU A 94 -1.55 -2.37 -1.42
CA GLU A 94 -2.28 -1.62 -0.41
C GLU A 94 -3.80 -1.67 -0.54
N CYS A 95 -4.37 -1.63 -1.74
CA CYS A 95 -5.83 -1.70 -1.88
C CYS A 95 -6.31 -2.88 -2.72
N LEU A 96 -5.38 -3.72 -3.20
CA LEU A 96 -5.62 -4.84 -4.10
C LEU A 96 -6.30 -4.45 -5.42
N ALA A 97 -6.46 -3.14 -5.68
CA ALA A 97 -6.92 -2.64 -6.97
C ALA A 97 -5.93 -3.06 -8.04
N ARG A 98 -6.44 -3.49 -9.20
CA ARG A 98 -5.60 -3.80 -10.35
C ARG A 98 -4.86 -2.54 -10.78
N LEU A 99 -3.55 -2.66 -10.95
CA LEU A 99 -2.71 -1.57 -11.42
C LEU A 99 -2.80 -1.50 -12.96
N PRO A 100 -2.79 -0.29 -13.54
CA PRO A 100 -2.64 -0.15 -14.98
C PRO A 100 -1.26 -0.68 -15.38
N SER A 101 -1.25 -1.60 -16.34
CA SER A 101 -0.04 -2.16 -16.95
C SER A 101 0.67 -1.13 -17.81
#